data_AF-A0AA42Z3W6-F1
#
_entry.id   AF-A0AA42Z3W6-F1
#
_cell.length_a   1.000
_cell.length_b   1.000
_cell.length_c   1.000
_cell.angle_alpha   90.00
_cell.angle_beta   90.00
_cell.angle_gamma   90.00
#
_symmetry.space_group_name_H-M   'P 1'
#
loop_
_entity.id
_entity.type
_entity.pdbx_description
1 polymer ?
#
loop_
_entity_poly.entity_id
_entity_poly.type
_entity_poly.pdbx_seq_one_letter_code
_entity_poly.pdbx_strand_id
1 'polypeptide(L)'
;MRVSIPRVLSVALLLLPVIVLAGPKKSEAGVGAYEALGIKTGKVLTGTVLRARVVPNATDKQVVSIVTYLTGRNSKSDAVNVRFGVFQAAGERLVAIHTADLGEIAGGHVGAGDLQLLDLDQDGTNEVIVFYDDFSDELITQRQAVVYFHEDGAFVPRWQGPVEYDATRKVRDLADERRDRFVREIDLANTMRTRGVTLFFDKRVTAIAGETLAQPKTVQETFPLRPKPQR
;
A
#
# COMPACT_ATOMS: atom_id res chain seq x y z
N MET A 1 61.49 42.88 16.85
CA MET A 1 61.88 41.45 16.67
C MET A 1 60.98 40.63 17.59
N ARG A 2 60.16 39.74 17.00
CA ARG A 2 59.24 38.74 17.57
C ARG A 2 58.11 39.22 18.51
N VAL A 3 56.93 39.32 17.90
CA VAL A 3 55.60 39.41 18.53
C VAL A 3 55.17 38.03 19.03
N SER A 4 54.73 37.95 20.29
CA SER A 4 54.10 36.76 20.89
C SER A 4 52.57 36.83 20.73
N ILE A 5 51.98 35.85 20.06
CA ILE A 5 50.52 35.69 19.90
C ILE A 5 50.00 34.82 21.06
N PRO A 6 48.96 35.24 21.81
CA PRO A 6 48.28 34.36 22.77
C PRO A 6 47.31 33.42 22.05
N ARG A 7 47.33 32.14 22.43
CA ARG A 7 46.32 31.14 22.06
C ARG A 7 45.03 31.42 22.82
N VAL A 8 43.98 31.85 22.11
CA VAL A 8 42.61 31.83 22.61
C VAL A 8 42.01 30.47 22.28
N LEU A 9 41.68 29.68 23.31
CA LEU A 9 40.83 28.49 23.17
C LEU A 9 39.37 28.97 23.07
N SER A 10 38.80 28.91 21.87
CA SER A 10 37.35 29.06 21.69
C SER A 10 36.68 27.73 22.00
N VAL A 11 35.93 27.67 23.11
CA VAL A 11 34.97 26.58 23.36
C VAL A 11 33.71 26.89 22.55
N ALA A 12 33.55 26.19 21.43
CA ALA A 12 32.31 26.22 20.65
C ALA A 12 31.23 25.42 21.40
N LEU A 13 30.23 26.12 21.91
CA LEU A 13 29.03 25.55 22.50
C LEU A 13 28.17 24.96 21.37
N LEU A 14 28.22 23.64 21.19
CA LEU A 14 27.35 22.88 20.29
C LEU A 14 25.94 22.83 20.90
N LEU A 15 25.07 23.77 20.48
CA LEU A 15 23.63 23.67 20.66
C LEU A 15 23.10 22.59 19.70
N LEU A 16 22.84 21.39 20.23
CA LEU A 16 22.03 20.38 19.54
C LEU A 16 20.57 20.86 19.50
N PRO A 17 19.92 20.95 18.33
CA PRO A 17 18.49 21.14 18.29
C PRO A 17 17.81 19.85 18.79
N VAL A 18 17.11 19.93 19.92
CA VAL A 18 16.12 18.93 20.31
C VAL A 18 14.99 19.04 19.28
N ILE A 19 15.00 18.18 18.27
CA ILE A 19 13.84 17.98 17.40
C ILE A 19 12.81 17.26 18.26
N VAL A 20 11.85 18.03 18.80
CA VAL A 20 10.62 17.48 19.34
C VAL A 20 9.88 16.85 18.16
N LEU A 21 9.91 15.52 18.05
CA LEU A 21 8.98 14.78 17.19
C LEU A 21 7.56 15.03 17.71
N ALA A 22 6.92 16.07 17.18
CA ALA A 22 5.47 16.18 17.25
C ALA A 22 4.92 14.97 16.49
N GLY A 23 4.36 14.01 17.22
CA GLY A 23 3.63 12.89 16.62
C GLY A 23 2.57 13.42 15.65
N PRO A 24 2.26 12.68 14.57
CA PRO A 24 1.33 13.17 13.55
C PRO A 24 -0.01 13.51 14.21
N LYS A 25 -0.35 14.80 14.25
CA LYS A 25 -1.73 15.23 14.51
C LYS A 25 -2.58 14.57 13.44
N LYS A 26 -3.44 13.62 13.85
CA LYS A 26 -4.44 13.01 12.96
C LYS A 26 -5.20 14.15 12.30
N SER A 27 -5.14 14.25 10.98
CA SER A 27 -5.89 15.26 10.25
C SER A 27 -7.39 15.02 10.51
N GLU A 28 -8.18 16.09 10.54
CA GLU A 28 -9.64 16.03 10.74
C GLU A 28 -10.31 15.14 9.68
N ALA A 29 -9.79 15.18 8.44
CA ALA A 29 -10.16 14.28 7.36
C ALA A 29 -9.86 12.80 7.66
N GLY A 30 -8.77 12.51 8.38
CA GLY A 30 -8.41 11.16 8.81
C GLY A 30 -9.39 10.60 9.85
N VAL A 31 -9.77 11.40 10.84
CA VAL A 31 -10.75 11.00 11.86
C VAL A 31 -12.11 10.69 11.22
N GLY A 32 -12.59 11.58 10.35
CA GLY A 32 -13.85 11.37 9.63
C GLY A 32 -13.85 10.11 8.75
N ALA A 33 -12.73 9.78 8.10
CA ALA A 33 -12.63 8.56 7.29
C ALA A 33 -12.70 7.28 8.14
N TYR A 34 -12.06 7.26 9.31
CA TYR A 34 -12.09 6.11 10.20
C TYR A 34 -13.50 5.87 10.77
N GLU A 35 -14.17 6.94 11.17
CA GLU A 35 -15.55 6.87 11.66
C GLU A 35 -16.52 6.42 10.57
N ALA A 36 -16.35 6.90 9.32
CA ALA A 36 -17.13 6.46 8.17
C ALA A 36 -16.93 4.97 7.84
N LEU A 37 -15.79 4.38 8.23
CA LEU A 37 -15.54 2.93 8.16
C LEU A 37 -16.10 2.14 9.36
N GLY A 38 -16.71 2.83 10.33
CA GLY A 38 -17.15 2.24 11.59
C GLY A 38 -16.01 1.87 12.55
N ILE A 39 -14.82 2.44 12.36
CA ILE A 39 -13.62 2.12 13.15
C ILE A 39 -13.41 3.20 14.22
N LYS A 40 -13.41 2.77 15.49
CA LYS A 40 -13.10 3.67 16.61
C LYS A 40 -11.65 4.13 16.53
N THR A 41 -11.39 5.43 16.67
CA THR A 41 -10.05 6.03 16.55
C THR A 41 -9.00 5.42 17.48
N GLY A 42 -9.42 4.94 18.65
CA GLY A 42 -8.55 4.24 19.62
C GLY A 42 -8.22 2.78 19.26
N LYS A 43 -8.78 2.25 18.18
CA LYS A 43 -8.47 0.92 17.62
C LYS A 43 -7.58 1.00 16.37
N VAL A 44 -7.34 2.20 15.84
CA VAL A 44 -6.50 2.41 14.65
C VAL A 44 -5.04 2.22 15.04
N LEU A 45 -4.34 1.33 14.32
CA LEU A 45 -2.91 1.12 14.45
C LEU A 45 -2.16 2.02 13.46
N THR A 46 -2.53 1.95 12.19
CA THR A 46 -2.02 2.80 11.11
C THR A 46 -3.15 3.14 10.15
N GLY A 47 -2.99 4.23 9.40
CA GLY A 47 -3.92 4.54 8.31
C GLY A 47 -3.36 5.59 7.37
N THR A 48 -3.66 5.40 6.09
CA THR A 48 -3.33 6.32 5.01
C THR A 48 -4.63 6.93 4.51
N VAL A 49 -4.67 8.26 4.40
CA VAL A 49 -5.83 9.00 3.88
C VAL A 49 -5.36 9.99 2.83
N LEU A 50 -5.87 9.83 1.62
CA LEU A 50 -5.53 10.63 0.45
C LEU A 50 -6.79 11.27 -0.13
N ARG A 51 -6.59 12.29 -0.97
CA ARG A 51 -7.68 12.97 -1.67
C ARG A 51 -7.38 13.09 -3.16
N ALA A 52 -8.17 12.42 -3.99
CA ALA A 52 -8.00 12.41 -5.44
C ALA A 52 -9.34 12.24 -6.15
N ARG A 53 -9.35 12.50 -7.47
CA ARG A 53 -10.47 12.10 -8.31
C ARG A 53 -10.29 10.62 -8.61
N VAL A 54 -11.20 9.79 -8.11
CA VAL A 54 -11.23 8.32 -8.35
C VAL A 54 -12.58 7.86 -8.89
N VAL A 55 -13.53 8.79 -9.03
CA VAL A 55 -14.81 8.60 -9.72
C VAL A 55 -14.78 9.46 -11.00
N PRO A 56 -14.99 8.86 -12.18
CA PRO A 56 -15.03 9.59 -13.45
C PRO A 56 -16.09 10.68 -13.42
N ASN A 57 -15.78 11.84 -14.01
CA ASN A 57 -16.67 13.00 -14.13
C ASN A 57 -17.18 13.61 -12.80
N ALA A 58 -16.68 13.16 -11.65
CA ALA A 58 -17.02 13.77 -10.38
C ALA A 58 -16.54 15.23 -10.33
N THR A 59 -17.36 16.12 -9.78
CA THR A 59 -17.00 17.53 -9.57
C THR A 59 -15.89 17.66 -8.53
N ASP A 60 -15.99 16.88 -7.46
CA ASP A 60 -15.10 16.93 -6.31
C ASP A 60 -14.17 15.73 -6.24
N LYS A 61 -13.02 15.91 -5.59
CA LYS A 61 -12.13 14.81 -5.21
C LYS A 61 -12.71 14.02 -4.04
N GLN A 62 -12.70 12.70 -4.16
CA GLN A 62 -13.09 11.77 -3.11
C GLN A 62 -11.97 11.66 -2.06
N VAL A 63 -12.35 11.25 -0.86
CA VAL A 63 -11.42 10.79 0.18
C VAL A 63 -11.21 9.30 -0.03
N VAL A 64 -9.95 8.88 -0.08
CA VAL A 64 -9.57 7.47 -0.21
C VAL A 64 -8.77 7.10 1.03
N SER A 65 -9.17 6.05 1.73
CA SER A 65 -8.49 5.64 2.95
C SER A 65 -8.25 4.15 3.03
N ILE A 66 -7.15 3.78 3.64
CA ILE A 66 -6.89 2.44 4.14
C ILE A 66 -6.47 2.50 5.60
N VAL A 67 -6.98 1.57 6.40
CA VAL A 67 -6.79 1.57 7.86
C VAL A 67 -6.45 0.17 8.32
N THR A 68 -5.34 0.04 9.04
CA THR A 68 -5.04 -1.17 9.83
C THR A 68 -5.52 -0.93 11.26
N TYR A 69 -6.33 -1.83 11.81
CA TYR A 69 -6.99 -1.64 13.09
C TYR A 69 -7.13 -2.93 13.90
N LEU A 70 -7.30 -2.78 15.21
CA LEU A 70 -7.66 -3.86 16.12
C LEU A 70 -9.17 -4.11 16.06
N THR A 71 -9.58 -5.33 15.74
CA THR A 71 -11.01 -5.69 15.63
C THR A 71 -11.69 -5.84 16.99
N GLY A 72 -10.90 -6.05 18.05
CA GLY A 72 -11.39 -6.37 19.39
C GLY A 72 -11.69 -7.85 19.61
N ARG A 73 -11.43 -8.70 18.61
CA ARG A 73 -11.46 -10.15 18.73
C ARG A 73 -10.11 -10.66 19.24
N ASN A 74 -10.12 -11.78 19.95
CA ASN A 74 -8.94 -12.37 20.58
C ASN A 74 -8.34 -13.53 19.77
N SER A 75 -8.86 -13.81 18.57
CA SER A 75 -8.30 -14.88 17.74
C SER A 75 -7.07 -14.37 16.99
N LYS A 76 -6.11 -15.24 16.75
CA LYS A 76 -4.87 -14.89 16.03
C LYS A 76 -5.15 -14.42 14.59
N SER A 77 -6.17 -15.00 13.94
CA SER A 77 -6.47 -14.75 12.53
C SER A 77 -7.25 -13.45 12.29
N ASP A 78 -7.91 -12.90 13.31
CA ASP A 78 -8.78 -11.74 13.13
C ASP A 78 -8.60 -10.64 14.18
N ALA A 79 -7.57 -10.69 15.03
CA ALA A 79 -7.28 -9.64 16.00
C ALA A 79 -6.92 -8.30 15.33
N VAL A 80 -6.23 -8.36 14.19
CA VAL A 80 -5.87 -7.23 13.33
C VAL A 80 -6.58 -7.39 11.99
N ASN A 81 -7.05 -6.28 11.43
CA ASN A 81 -7.64 -6.27 10.10
C ASN A 81 -7.27 -4.99 9.33
N VAL A 82 -7.45 -5.02 8.02
CA VAL A 82 -7.25 -3.90 7.10
C VAL A 82 -8.55 -3.61 6.38
N ARG A 83 -8.99 -2.35 6.43
CA ARG A 83 -10.19 -1.90 5.73
C ARG A 83 -9.85 -0.75 4.80
N PHE A 84 -10.32 -0.87 3.56
CA PHE A 84 -10.23 0.13 2.50
C PHE A 84 -11.59 0.82 2.33
N GLY A 85 -11.59 2.11 2.04
CA GLY A 85 -12.80 2.85 1.71
C GLY A 85 -12.55 4.05 0.80
N VAL A 86 -13.56 4.34 -0.02
CA VAL A 86 -13.67 5.54 -0.85
C VAL A 86 -14.92 6.29 -0.41
N PHE A 87 -14.81 7.60 -0.20
CA PHE A 87 -15.88 8.44 0.31
C PHE A 87 -16.09 9.68 -0.51
N GLN A 88 -17.35 10.04 -0.68
CA GLN A 88 -17.78 11.33 -1.16
C GLN A 88 -18.05 12.26 0.03
N ALA A 89 -17.61 13.51 -0.06
CA ALA A 89 -17.98 14.52 0.93
C ALA A 89 -19.44 14.94 0.71
N ALA A 90 -20.23 14.95 1.78
CA ALA A 90 -21.61 15.42 1.82
C ALA A 90 -21.77 16.39 2.99
N GLY A 91 -21.52 17.68 2.72
CA GLY A 91 -21.35 18.68 3.78
C GLY A 91 -20.15 18.36 4.66
N GLU A 92 -20.35 18.29 5.97
CA GLU A 92 -19.32 17.93 6.95
C GLU A 92 -19.12 16.43 7.14
N ARG A 93 -19.90 15.59 6.43
CA ARG A 93 -19.85 14.13 6.57
C ARG A 93 -19.21 13.47 5.37
N LEU A 94 -18.61 12.30 5.60
CA LEU A 94 -18.15 11.40 4.56
C LEU A 94 -19.19 10.29 4.35
N VAL A 95 -19.61 10.11 3.10
CA VAL A 95 -20.51 9.02 2.69
C VAL A 95 -19.67 8.00 1.93
N ALA A 96 -19.64 6.77 2.42
CA ALA A 96 -18.94 5.68 1.75
C ALA A 96 -19.61 5.37 0.41
N ILE A 97 -18.83 5.42 -0.67
CA ILE A 97 -19.25 4.97 -2.00
C ILE A 97 -18.67 3.61 -2.35
N HIS A 98 -17.58 3.21 -1.68
CA HIS A 98 -17.05 1.86 -1.72
C HIS A 98 -16.30 1.54 -0.43
N THR A 99 -16.38 0.30 0.02
CA THR A 99 -15.58 -0.23 1.12
C THR A 99 -15.20 -1.67 0.83
N ALA A 100 -14.00 -2.07 1.23
CA ALA A 100 -13.56 -3.45 1.18
C ALA A 100 -12.94 -3.85 2.53
N ASP A 101 -13.37 -4.98 3.06
CA ASP A 101 -12.75 -5.63 4.22
C ASP A 101 -11.72 -6.65 3.70
N LEU A 102 -10.43 -6.31 3.81
CA LEU A 102 -9.38 -7.12 3.20
C LEU A 102 -9.16 -8.42 3.97
N GLY A 103 -9.46 -8.44 5.27
CA GLY A 103 -9.47 -9.67 6.05
C GLY A 103 -10.56 -10.62 5.59
N GLU A 104 -11.76 -10.14 5.31
CA GLU A 104 -12.83 -10.97 4.73
C GLU A 104 -12.44 -11.52 3.35
N ILE A 105 -11.85 -10.68 2.49
CA ILE A 105 -11.42 -11.07 1.13
C ILE A 105 -10.29 -12.11 1.18
N ALA A 106 -9.33 -11.95 2.08
CA ALA A 106 -8.14 -12.81 2.19
C ALA A 106 -8.35 -14.05 3.09
N GLY A 107 -9.46 -14.13 3.82
CA GLY A 107 -9.70 -15.21 4.80
C GLY A 107 -9.04 -14.98 6.17
N GLY A 108 -8.67 -13.74 6.47
CA GLY A 108 -8.05 -13.30 7.72
C GLY A 108 -6.55 -13.02 7.60
N HIS A 109 -5.90 -12.83 8.75
CA HIS A 109 -4.45 -12.66 8.90
C HIS A 109 -3.83 -11.48 8.15
N VAL A 110 -4.57 -10.40 7.95
CA VAL A 110 -4.07 -9.24 7.21
C VAL A 110 -3.52 -8.14 8.13
N GLY A 111 -2.57 -7.36 7.63
CA GLY A 111 -2.08 -6.17 8.31
C GLY A 111 -1.32 -5.22 7.38
N ALA A 112 -0.70 -4.19 7.96
CA ALA A 112 0.18 -3.26 7.26
C ALA A 112 -0.39 -2.72 5.93
N GLY A 113 -1.67 -2.33 5.96
CA GLY A 113 -2.37 -1.78 4.81
C GLY A 113 -1.75 -0.46 4.33
N ASP A 114 -1.63 -0.31 3.01
CA ASP A 114 -1.14 0.90 2.37
C ASP A 114 -1.85 1.17 1.03
N LEU A 115 -1.73 2.39 0.52
CA LEU A 115 -2.51 2.92 -0.59
C LEU A 115 -1.64 3.72 -1.55
N GLN A 116 -1.81 3.48 -2.84
CA GLN A 116 -1.33 4.35 -3.91
C GLN A 116 -2.48 4.75 -4.84
N LEU A 117 -2.36 5.94 -5.40
CA LEU A 117 -3.31 6.51 -6.37
C LEU A 117 -2.53 6.89 -7.63
N LEU A 118 -2.94 6.34 -8.76
CA LEU A 118 -2.25 6.51 -10.03
C LEU A 118 -3.28 6.70 -11.14
N ASP A 119 -3.12 7.74 -11.96
CA ASP A 119 -3.88 7.94 -13.19
C ASP A 119 -3.21 7.12 -14.31
N LEU A 120 -3.61 5.85 -14.46
CA LEU A 120 -2.94 4.89 -15.34
C LEU A 120 -3.28 5.11 -16.82
N ASP A 121 -4.43 5.69 -17.11
CA ASP A 121 -4.93 5.91 -18.48
C ASP A 121 -4.84 7.36 -18.96
N GLN A 122 -4.41 8.28 -18.09
CA GLN A 122 -4.24 9.71 -18.34
C GLN A 122 -5.58 10.45 -18.56
N ASP A 123 -6.67 9.97 -17.97
CA ASP A 123 -7.98 10.63 -18.05
C ASP A 123 -8.25 11.62 -16.90
N GLY A 124 -7.32 11.73 -15.95
CA GLY A 124 -7.42 12.59 -14.76
C GLY A 124 -8.16 11.94 -13.57
N THR A 125 -8.68 10.73 -13.75
CA THR A 125 -9.21 9.84 -12.72
C THR A 125 -8.11 8.87 -12.31
N ASN A 126 -7.94 8.68 -11.02
CA ASN A 126 -6.91 7.80 -10.49
C ASN A 126 -7.52 6.42 -10.26
N GLU A 127 -6.84 5.38 -10.73
CA GLU A 127 -6.99 4.03 -10.20
C GLU A 127 -6.45 3.94 -8.76
N VAL A 128 -7.04 3.03 -8.00
CA VAL A 128 -6.71 2.83 -6.59
C VAL A 128 -5.95 1.51 -6.45
N ILE A 129 -4.73 1.59 -5.93
CA ILE A 129 -3.94 0.41 -5.62
C ILE A 129 -3.84 0.26 -4.12
N VAL A 130 -4.38 -0.84 -3.62
CA VAL A 130 -4.39 -1.20 -2.21
C VAL A 130 -3.34 -2.27 -1.98
N PHE A 131 -2.51 -2.10 -0.97
CA PHE A 131 -1.53 -3.08 -0.51
C PHE A 131 -1.87 -3.55 0.90
N TYR A 132 -1.55 -4.80 1.21
CA TYR A 132 -1.62 -5.33 2.57
C TYR A 132 -0.69 -6.54 2.71
N ASP A 133 -0.25 -6.80 3.92
CA ASP A 133 0.50 -8.00 4.24
C ASP A 133 -0.47 -9.13 4.60
N ASP A 134 -0.13 -10.34 4.17
CA ASP A 134 -0.80 -11.59 4.50
C ASP A 134 0.11 -12.40 5.44
N PHE A 135 -0.36 -12.62 6.66
CA PHE A 135 0.31 -13.31 7.75
C PHE A 135 -0.30 -14.68 8.05
N SER A 136 -0.97 -15.30 7.06
CA SER A 136 -1.56 -16.63 7.22
C SER A 136 -0.51 -17.70 7.57
N ASP A 137 0.73 -17.53 7.13
CA ASP A 137 1.89 -18.36 7.48
C ASP A 137 3.03 -17.49 8.03
N GLU A 138 3.47 -17.75 9.26
CA GLU A 138 4.54 -16.97 9.92
C GLU A 138 5.92 -17.12 9.27
N LEU A 139 6.09 -18.18 8.49
CA LEU A 139 7.33 -18.49 7.80
C LEU A 139 7.35 -17.95 6.36
N ILE A 140 6.22 -17.41 5.88
CA ILE A 140 6.12 -16.79 4.56
C ILE A 140 5.91 -15.28 4.74
N THR A 141 6.76 -14.46 4.14
CA THR A 141 6.45 -13.03 3.97
C THR A 141 5.67 -12.88 2.68
N GLN A 142 4.48 -12.30 2.75
CA GLN A 142 3.64 -12.08 1.56
C GLN A 142 2.99 -10.71 1.62
N ARG A 143 3.25 -9.87 0.63
CA ARG A 143 2.55 -8.59 0.42
C ARG A 143 1.68 -8.70 -0.80
N GLN A 144 0.38 -8.48 -0.61
CA GLN A 144 -0.64 -8.49 -1.65
C GLN A 144 -0.86 -7.08 -2.18
N ALA A 145 -1.29 -6.98 -3.43
CA ALA A 145 -1.92 -5.77 -3.95
C ALA A 145 -3.21 -6.08 -4.71
N VAL A 146 -4.12 -5.11 -4.69
CA VAL A 146 -5.38 -5.10 -5.45
C VAL A 146 -5.48 -3.78 -6.18
N VAL A 147 -5.69 -3.83 -7.51
CA VAL A 147 -5.88 -2.66 -8.35
C VAL A 147 -7.36 -2.52 -8.67
N TYR A 148 -7.98 -1.44 -8.18
CA TYR A 148 -9.38 -1.11 -8.39
C TYR A 148 -9.55 -0.04 -9.48
N PHE A 149 -10.51 -0.30 -10.36
CA PHE A 149 -11.01 0.65 -11.37
C PHE A 149 -12.44 1.04 -11.01
N HIS A 150 -12.84 2.26 -11.34
CA HIS A 150 -14.24 2.66 -11.23
C HIS A 150 -14.95 2.46 -12.58
N GLU A 151 -15.86 1.50 -12.63
CA GLU A 151 -16.56 1.08 -13.85
C GLU A 151 -18.05 0.86 -13.54
N ASP A 152 -18.93 1.26 -14.45
CA ASP A 152 -20.37 1.06 -14.33
C ASP A 152 -20.97 1.49 -12.97
N GLY A 153 -20.40 2.54 -12.37
CA GLY A 153 -20.86 3.09 -11.09
C GLY A 153 -20.30 2.38 -9.84
N ALA A 154 -19.34 1.47 -9.99
CA ALA A 154 -18.76 0.71 -8.88
C ALA A 154 -17.24 0.59 -8.99
N PHE A 155 -16.57 0.36 -7.86
CA PHE A 155 -15.17 -0.03 -7.85
C PHE A 155 -15.03 -1.53 -8.05
N VAL A 156 -14.30 -1.94 -9.09
CA VAL A 156 -14.10 -3.32 -9.51
C VAL A 156 -12.61 -3.67 -9.44
N PRO A 157 -12.21 -4.77 -8.79
CA PRO A 157 -10.83 -5.22 -8.81
C PRO A 157 -10.47 -5.77 -10.20
N ARG A 158 -9.48 -5.17 -10.88
CA ARG A 158 -8.99 -5.61 -12.20
C ARG A 158 -7.75 -6.48 -12.13
N TRP A 159 -7.00 -6.39 -11.04
CA TRP A 159 -5.88 -7.27 -10.77
C TRP A 159 -5.73 -7.47 -9.27
N GLN A 160 -5.37 -8.69 -8.86
CA GLN A 160 -5.05 -9.03 -7.49
C GLN A 160 -3.93 -10.07 -7.49
N GLY A 161 -2.94 -9.88 -6.62
CA GLY A 161 -1.89 -10.87 -6.41
C GLY A 161 -0.72 -10.38 -5.57
N PRO A 162 0.24 -11.28 -5.28
CA PRO A 162 1.40 -10.95 -4.46
C PRO A 162 2.33 -9.99 -5.22
N VAL A 163 2.70 -8.89 -4.60
CA VAL A 163 3.77 -7.99 -5.05
C VAL A 163 5.09 -8.25 -4.34
N GLU A 164 5.05 -8.93 -3.19
CA GLU A 164 6.24 -9.47 -2.54
C GLU A 164 5.91 -10.86 -2.01
N TYR A 165 6.86 -11.78 -2.17
CA TYR A 165 6.75 -13.14 -1.69
C TYR A 165 8.12 -13.65 -1.28
N ASP A 166 8.22 -14.21 -0.08
CA ASP A 166 9.40 -14.91 0.41
C ASP A 166 8.97 -16.14 1.21
N ALA A 167 9.12 -17.31 0.61
CA ALA A 167 8.91 -18.60 1.24
C ALA A 167 10.22 -19.39 1.42
N THR A 168 11.36 -18.70 1.44
CA THR A 168 12.69 -19.35 1.56
C THR A 168 13.06 -19.71 2.99
N ARG A 169 12.31 -19.22 4.00
CA ARG A 169 12.45 -19.68 5.38
C ARG A 169 12.04 -21.16 5.44
N LYS A 170 12.58 -21.92 6.40
CA LYS A 170 12.35 -23.38 6.53
C LYS A 170 10.88 -23.71 6.90
N VAL A 171 9.96 -23.56 5.95
CA VAL A 171 8.58 -24.02 6.03
C VAL A 171 8.61 -25.54 5.84
N ARG A 172 8.38 -26.30 6.92
CA ARG A 172 8.51 -27.78 6.90
C ARG A 172 7.59 -28.44 5.87
N ASP A 173 6.42 -27.85 5.63
CA ASP A 173 5.34 -28.46 4.83
C ASP A 173 5.18 -27.80 3.45
N LEU A 174 6.10 -26.91 3.06
CA LEU A 174 6.14 -26.36 1.71
C LEU A 174 7.16 -27.12 0.88
N ALA A 175 6.68 -27.77 -0.18
CA ALA A 175 7.51 -28.44 -1.16
C ALA A 175 8.57 -27.47 -1.71
N ASP A 176 9.78 -27.96 -1.93
CA ASP A 176 10.92 -27.11 -2.29
C ASP A 176 10.60 -26.28 -3.53
N GLU A 177 9.89 -26.84 -4.52
CA GLU A 177 9.49 -26.19 -5.78
C GLU A 177 8.59 -24.95 -5.58
N ARG A 178 8.02 -24.74 -4.39
CA ARG A 178 7.18 -23.60 -4.06
C ARG A 178 7.91 -22.55 -3.21
N ARG A 179 9.17 -22.77 -2.86
CA ARG A 179 9.99 -21.87 -2.04
C ARG A 179 10.66 -20.78 -2.87
N ASP A 180 9.84 -19.94 -3.46
CA ASP A 180 10.32 -18.81 -4.25
C ASP A 180 10.54 -17.56 -3.39
N ARG A 181 11.38 -16.66 -3.90
CA ARG A 181 11.48 -15.29 -3.39
C ARG A 181 11.48 -14.29 -4.53
N PHE A 182 10.53 -13.37 -4.53
CA PHE A 182 10.45 -12.31 -5.53
C PHE A 182 9.81 -11.02 -5.01
N VAL A 183 10.08 -9.93 -5.70
CA VAL A 183 9.37 -8.64 -5.58
C VAL A 183 8.90 -8.23 -6.97
N ARG A 184 7.71 -7.65 -7.06
CA ARG A 184 7.15 -7.01 -8.23
C ARG A 184 7.07 -5.51 -8.01
N GLU A 185 7.50 -4.77 -9.00
CA GLU A 185 7.33 -3.31 -9.05
C GLU A 185 6.54 -2.97 -10.31
N ILE A 186 5.57 -2.06 -10.19
CA ILE A 186 4.80 -1.62 -11.36
C ILE A 186 5.76 -0.90 -12.30
N ASP A 187 5.89 -1.39 -13.53
CA ASP A 187 6.54 -0.66 -14.60
C ASP A 187 5.56 0.39 -15.11
N LEU A 188 5.60 1.55 -14.45
CA LEU A 188 4.73 2.67 -14.77
C LEU A 188 4.96 3.16 -16.20
N ALA A 189 6.20 3.15 -16.69
CA ALA A 189 6.49 3.65 -18.03
C ALA A 189 5.77 2.81 -19.10
N ASN A 190 5.84 1.48 -19.02
CA ASN A 190 5.13 0.62 -19.96
C ASN A 190 3.62 0.57 -19.73
N THR A 191 3.17 0.60 -18.48
CA THR A 191 1.73 0.67 -18.16
C THR A 191 1.08 1.91 -18.77
N MET A 192 1.70 3.07 -18.58
CA MET A 192 1.23 4.36 -19.11
C MET A 192 1.30 4.43 -20.65
N ARG A 193 2.28 3.78 -21.29
CA ARG A 193 2.33 3.67 -22.77
C ARG A 193 1.11 2.97 -23.34
N THR A 194 0.50 2.06 -22.58
CA THR A 194 -0.75 1.39 -22.97
C THR A 194 -2.01 2.09 -22.46
N ARG A 195 -1.87 3.27 -21.83
CA ARG A 195 -2.96 4.00 -21.16
C ARG A 195 -3.75 3.09 -20.21
N GLY A 196 -3.04 2.38 -19.34
CA GLY A 196 -3.65 1.54 -18.31
C GLY A 196 -4.42 0.33 -18.84
N VAL A 197 -4.39 0.04 -20.15
CA VAL A 197 -5.02 -1.17 -20.72
C VAL A 197 -4.33 -2.43 -20.24
N THR A 198 -3.01 -2.39 -20.06
CA THR A 198 -2.19 -3.50 -19.57
C THR A 198 -1.32 -3.04 -18.41
N LEU A 199 -1.35 -3.78 -17.31
CA LEU A 199 -0.45 -3.61 -16.18
C LEU A 199 0.85 -4.36 -16.46
N PHE A 200 1.97 -3.66 -16.35
CA PHE A 200 3.30 -4.24 -16.45
C PHE A 200 3.94 -4.30 -15.07
N PHE A 201 4.51 -5.44 -14.73
CA PHE A 201 5.33 -5.59 -13.55
C PHE A 201 6.73 -6.04 -13.94
N ASP A 202 7.74 -5.39 -13.35
CA ASP A 202 9.09 -5.95 -13.30
C ASP A 202 9.17 -6.86 -12.08
N LYS A 203 9.18 -8.17 -12.32
CA LYS A 203 9.34 -9.17 -11.27
C LYS A 203 10.80 -9.54 -11.11
N ARG A 204 11.40 -9.12 -10.00
CA ARG A 204 12.77 -9.48 -9.61
C ARG A 204 12.76 -10.72 -8.74
N VAL A 205 13.15 -11.85 -9.33
CA VAL A 205 13.27 -13.15 -8.66
C VAL A 205 14.66 -13.30 -8.07
N THR A 206 14.74 -13.66 -6.79
CA THR A 206 15.99 -13.81 -6.04
C THR A 206 16.25 -15.27 -5.64
N ALA A 207 15.21 -16.06 -5.43
CA ALA A 207 15.32 -17.49 -5.17
C ALA A 207 14.20 -18.25 -5.90
N ILE A 208 14.51 -19.45 -6.35
CA ILE A 208 13.56 -20.39 -6.99
C ILE A 208 13.78 -21.75 -6.35
N ALA A 209 12.68 -22.42 -6.03
CA ALA A 209 12.72 -23.77 -5.46
C ALA A 209 13.62 -23.90 -4.20
N GLY A 210 13.70 -22.84 -3.38
CA GLY A 210 14.54 -22.80 -2.18
C GLY A 210 16.00 -22.47 -2.43
N GLU A 211 16.45 -22.42 -3.69
CA GLU A 211 17.81 -22.06 -4.07
C GLU A 211 17.92 -20.58 -4.41
N THR A 212 18.89 -19.89 -3.78
CA THR A 212 19.19 -18.50 -4.12
C THR A 212 19.92 -18.44 -5.45
N LEU A 213 19.44 -17.60 -6.36
CA LEU A 213 20.07 -17.38 -7.64
C LEU A 213 21.41 -16.65 -7.45
N ALA A 214 22.44 -17.04 -8.22
CA ALA A 214 23.74 -16.36 -8.19
C ALA A 214 23.64 -14.86 -8.47
N GLN A 215 22.66 -14.46 -9.30
CA GLN A 215 22.24 -13.07 -9.49
C GLN A 215 20.71 -13.03 -9.61
N PRO A 216 20.05 -11.99 -9.06
CA PRO A 216 18.62 -11.82 -9.25
C PRO A 216 18.26 -11.71 -10.74
N LYS A 217 17.12 -12.30 -11.12
CA LYS A 217 16.62 -12.28 -12.50
C LYS A 217 15.36 -11.42 -12.57
N THR A 218 15.34 -10.44 -13.46
CA THR A 218 14.14 -9.64 -13.72
C THR A 218 13.39 -10.22 -14.92
N VAL A 219 12.09 -10.46 -14.74
CA VAL A 219 11.17 -10.87 -15.79
C VAL A 219 10.04 -9.86 -15.83
N GLN A 220 9.73 -9.37 -17.03
CA GLN A 220 8.55 -8.52 -17.21
C GLN A 220 7.31 -9.41 -17.31
N GLU A 221 6.34 -9.17 -16.44
CA GLU A 221 5.02 -9.80 -16.47
C GLU A 221 3.99 -8.78 -16.96
N THR A 222 2.96 -9.27 -17.64
CA THR A 222 1.90 -8.42 -18.22
C THR A 222 0.52 -8.97 -17.87
N PHE A 223 -0.38 -8.08 -17.48
CA PHE A 223 -1.74 -8.43 -17.10
C PHE A 223 -2.73 -7.48 -17.79
N PRO A 224 -3.65 -7.99 -18.63
CA PRO A 224 -4.67 -7.14 -19.22
C PRO A 224 -5.62 -6.63 -18.12
N LEU A 225 -5.81 -5.32 -18.04
CA LEU A 225 -6.71 -4.68 -17.07
C LEU A 225 -8.07 -4.32 -17.68
N ARG A 226 -8.06 -3.92 -18.96
CA ARG A 226 -9.26 -3.58 -19.73
C ARG A 226 -9.33 -4.47 -20.97
N PRO A 227 -10.53 -4.77 -21.51
CA PRO A 227 -10.65 -5.41 -22.81
C PRO A 227 -9.87 -4.58 -23.84
N LYS A 228 -9.09 -5.23 -24.72
CA LYS A 228 -8.47 -4.51 -25.84
C LYS A 228 -9.57 -3.81 -26.64
N PRO A 229 -9.43 -2.52 -27.00
CA PRO A 229 -10.36 -1.89 -27.92
C PRO A 229 -10.44 -2.76 -29.19
N GLN A 230 -11.64 -3.24 -29.52
CA GLN A 230 -11.86 -3.85 -30.83
C GLN A 230 -11.61 -2.74 -31.86
N ARG A 231 -10.59 -2.93 -32.69
CA ARG A 231 -10.28 -2.05 -33.82
C ARG A 231 -11.26 -2.31 -34.95
#